data_AF-A0A1Q8G0Q2-F1
#
_entry.id   AF-A0A1Q8G0Q2-F1
#
_cell.length_a   1.000
_cell.length_b   1.000
_cell.length_c   1.000
_cell.angle_alpha   90.00
_cell.angle_beta   90.00
_cell.angle_gamma   90.00
#
_symmetry.space_group_name_H-M   'P 1'
#
loop_
_entity.id
_entity.type
_entity.pdbx_description
1 polymer ?
#
loop_
_entity_poly.entity_id
_entity_poly.type
_entity_poly.pdbx_seq_one_letter_code
_entity_poly.pdbx_strand_id
1 'polypeptide(L)'
;MGARLKEERLRLEKTQRQLADIGGQAVNSQSLYERGERAPTGAYLAEIAAAGADVLYIVTGKHADSGAGISPGQALETITSAESELESTGALNGDIADKVIAIACDDTLDDPIRARADLVIRFAMRDTDADKAAELRQAERRKRVQAEMDWSKAVVADAIQAAGWTPSPQVVGHLVNLVRLYKVEGDVIMLLLHDLAALVPDQA
;
A
#
# COMPACT_ATOMS: atom_id res chain seq x y z
N MET A 1 21.33 12.41 -5.52
CA MET A 1 20.70 13.69 -5.89
C MET A 1 21.27 14.26 -7.18
N GLY A 2 22.59 14.50 -7.29
CA GLY A 2 23.19 15.11 -8.49
C GLY A 2 22.89 14.39 -9.82
N ALA A 3 22.98 13.06 -9.85
CA ALA A 3 22.59 12.27 -11.02
C ALA A 3 21.12 12.48 -11.42
N ARG A 4 20.20 12.47 -10.46
CA ARG A 4 18.77 12.71 -10.69
C ARG A 4 18.46 14.13 -11.16
N LEU A 5 19.20 15.13 -10.66
CA LEU A 5 19.12 16.51 -11.16
C LEU A 5 19.57 16.60 -12.63
N LYS A 6 20.64 15.87 -12.98
CA LYS A 6 21.11 15.79 -14.38
C LYS A 6 20.08 15.10 -15.27
N GLU A 7 19.48 14.01 -14.81
CA GLU A 7 18.42 13.29 -15.51
C GLU A 7 17.22 14.19 -15.77
N GLU A 8 16.71 14.90 -14.76
CA GLU A 8 15.59 15.84 -14.93
C GLU A 8 15.93 17.00 -15.86
N ARG A 9 17.16 17.53 -15.79
CA ARG A 9 17.62 18.55 -16.72
C ARG A 9 17.55 18.05 -18.17
N LEU A 10 18.01 16.82 -18.42
CA LEU A 10 18.00 16.21 -19.74
C LEU A 10 16.57 15.91 -20.20
N ARG A 11 15.69 15.46 -19.30
CA ARG A 11 14.25 15.26 -19.58
C ARG A 11 13.57 16.56 -20.05
N LEU A 12 13.96 17.69 -19.47
CA LEU A 12 13.46 19.02 -19.85
C LEU A 12 14.16 19.64 -21.07
N GLU A 13 15.07 18.88 -21.71
CA GLU A 13 15.87 19.29 -22.86
C GLU A 13 16.66 20.60 -22.60
N LYS A 14 17.13 20.80 -21.37
CA LYS A 14 17.88 22.00 -20.97
C LYS A 14 19.39 21.74 -20.95
N THR A 15 20.16 22.74 -21.36
CA THR A 15 21.61 22.80 -21.10
C THR A 15 21.87 23.16 -19.63
N GLN A 16 23.08 22.89 -19.12
CA GLN A 16 23.47 23.29 -17.76
C GLN A 16 23.34 24.80 -17.54
N ARG A 17 23.65 25.60 -18.57
CA ARG A 17 23.49 27.05 -18.52
C ARG A 17 22.03 27.46 -18.37
N GLN A 18 21.15 26.93 -19.22
CA GLN A 18 19.73 27.27 -19.18
C GLN A 18 19.08 26.89 -17.85
N LEU A 19 19.41 25.72 -17.27
CA LEU A 19 18.84 25.34 -15.98
C LEU A 19 19.41 26.17 -14.82
N ALA A 20 20.70 26.53 -14.88
CA ALA A 20 21.31 27.44 -13.90
C ALA A 20 20.65 28.83 -13.95
N ASP A 21 20.41 29.36 -15.15
CA ASP A 21 19.75 30.65 -15.37
C ASP A 21 18.32 30.65 -14.80
N ILE A 22 17.55 29.57 -15.00
CA ILE A 22 16.22 29.38 -14.40
C ILE A 22 16.30 29.45 -12.87
N GLY A 23 17.25 28.73 -12.27
CA GLY A 23 17.43 28.71 -10.82
C GLY A 23 18.12 29.94 -10.23
N GLY A 24 18.41 30.97 -11.02
CA GLY A 24 19.10 32.19 -10.58
C GLY A 24 20.54 31.94 -10.12
N GLN A 25 21.21 30.93 -10.68
CA GLN A 25 22.55 30.51 -10.28
C GLN A 25 23.56 30.59 -11.43
N ALA A 26 24.84 30.71 -11.08
CA ALA A 26 25.91 30.58 -12.05
C ALA A 26 26.00 29.15 -12.62
N VAL A 27 26.40 29.01 -13.89
CA VAL A 27 26.58 27.70 -14.57
C VAL A 27 27.49 26.75 -13.78
N ASN A 28 28.52 27.29 -13.11
CA ASN A 28 29.43 26.50 -12.27
C ASN A 28 28.67 25.82 -11.10
N SER A 29 27.68 26.50 -10.51
CA SER A 29 26.84 25.92 -9.46
C SER A 29 26.07 24.70 -9.97
N GLN A 30 25.54 24.75 -11.19
CA GLN A 30 24.84 23.61 -11.79
C GLN A 30 25.75 22.40 -11.99
N SER A 31 26.99 22.62 -12.46
CA SER A 31 27.99 21.55 -12.59
C SER A 31 28.36 20.93 -11.23
N LEU A 32 28.48 21.75 -10.18
CA LEU A 32 28.73 21.27 -8.82
C LEU A 32 27.54 20.45 -8.28
N TYR A 33 26.31 20.87 -8.57
CA TYR A 33 25.11 20.14 -8.17
C TYR A 33 25.00 18.78 -8.84
N GLU A 34 25.22 18.70 -10.16
CA GLU A 34 25.13 17.45 -10.91
C GLU A 34 26.22 16.43 -10.52
N ARG A 35 27.40 16.91 -10.12
CA ARG A 35 28.48 16.07 -9.59
C ARG A 35 28.29 15.69 -8.12
N GLY A 36 27.28 16.27 -7.45
CA GLY A 36 27.01 16.02 -6.03
C GLY A 36 28.00 16.66 -5.07
N GLU A 37 28.87 17.55 -5.55
CA GLU A 37 29.86 18.29 -4.73
C GLU A 37 29.18 19.38 -3.90
N ARG A 38 27.99 19.83 -4.31
CA ARG A 38 27.17 20.80 -3.58
C ARG A 38 25.69 20.43 -3.70
N ALA A 39 24.92 20.67 -2.64
CA ALA A 39 23.46 20.54 -2.70
C ALA A 39 22.81 21.84 -3.23
N PRO A 40 21.79 21.75 -4.10
CA PRO A 40 20.97 22.90 -4.47
C PRO A 40 20.20 23.46 -3.28
N THR A 41 19.95 24.78 -3.28
CA THR A 41 19.13 25.42 -2.24
C THR A 41 17.64 25.18 -2.48
N GLY A 42 16.82 25.34 -1.43
CA GLY A 42 15.36 25.27 -1.57
C GLY A 42 14.80 26.29 -2.57
N ALA A 43 15.35 27.51 -2.60
CA ALA A 43 14.98 28.52 -3.59
C ALA A 43 15.29 28.09 -5.02
N TYR A 44 16.47 27.51 -5.26
CA TYR A 44 16.83 26.96 -6.57
C TYR A 44 15.84 25.87 -7.01
N LEU A 45 15.51 24.94 -6.10
CA LEU A 45 14.57 23.86 -6.37
C LEU A 45 13.17 24.38 -6.70
N ALA A 46 12.71 25.43 -6.00
CA ALA A 46 11.41 26.05 -6.27
C ALA A 46 11.33 26.66 -7.68
N GLU A 47 12.39 27.36 -8.12
CA GLU A 47 12.44 27.96 -9.46
C GLU A 47 12.43 26.91 -10.57
N ILE A 48 13.21 25.83 -10.43
CA ILE A 48 13.20 24.76 -11.45
C ILE A 48 11.90 23.92 -11.41
N ALA A 49 11.21 23.86 -10.27
CA ALA A 49 9.89 23.24 -10.17
C ALA A 49 8.88 24.00 -11.04
N ALA A 50 8.91 25.34 -10.99
CA ALA A 50 8.06 26.18 -11.84
C ALA A 50 8.37 26.00 -13.33
N ALA A 51 9.60 25.59 -13.67
CA ALA A 51 10.01 25.23 -15.03
C ALA A 51 9.70 23.76 -15.41
N GLY A 52 8.99 23.01 -14.56
CA GLY A 52 8.52 21.65 -14.83
C GLY A 52 9.46 20.53 -14.38
N ALA A 53 10.48 20.82 -13.56
CA ALA A 53 11.34 19.79 -12.98
C ALA A 53 10.62 19.03 -11.86
N ASP A 54 10.77 17.70 -11.83
CA ASP A 54 10.23 16.84 -10.79
C ASP A 54 11.13 16.93 -9.54
N VAL A 55 10.88 17.92 -8.68
CA VAL A 55 11.66 18.14 -7.45
C VAL A 55 11.53 16.96 -6.49
N LEU A 56 10.37 16.27 -6.47
CA LEU A 56 10.19 15.07 -5.65
C LEU A 56 11.18 14.00 -6.09
N TYR A 57 11.31 13.75 -7.40
CA TYR A 57 12.30 12.82 -7.94
C TYR A 57 13.73 13.23 -7.63
N ILE A 58 14.06 14.51 -7.84
CA ILE A 58 15.42 15.02 -7.60
C ILE A 58 15.84 14.73 -6.15
N VAL A 59 14.99 15.10 -5.19
CA VAL A 59 15.27 15.00 -3.76
C VAL A 59 15.17 13.56 -3.26
N THR A 60 14.07 12.87 -3.58
CA THR A 60 13.72 11.58 -2.95
C THR A 60 14.07 10.36 -3.82
N GLY A 61 14.19 10.54 -5.14
CA GLY A 61 14.34 9.44 -6.09
C GLY A 61 13.02 8.78 -6.49
N LYS A 62 11.88 9.31 -6.04
CA LYS A 62 10.55 8.88 -6.45
C LYS A 62 9.96 9.92 -7.38
N HIS A 63 9.53 9.51 -8.57
CA HIS A 63 8.81 10.41 -9.46
C HIS A 63 7.49 10.85 -8.84
N ALA A 64 7.16 12.13 -9.00
CA ALA A 64 5.80 12.62 -8.79
C ALA A 64 4.85 11.98 -9.82
N ASP A 65 5.37 11.62 -10.99
CA ASP A 65 4.61 11.07 -12.12
C ASP A 65 5.23 9.78 -12.69
N SER A 66 5.08 8.68 -11.96
CA SER A 66 5.18 7.34 -12.55
C SER A 66 4.14 6.42 -11.94
N GLY A 67 2.92 6.58 -12.44
CA GLY A 67 1.83 5.63 -12.28
C GLY A 67 0.49 6.35 -12.32
N ALA A 68 -0.33 6.05 -13.32
CA ALA A 68 -1.73 6.43 -13.43
C ALA A 68 -2.62 5.78 -12.35
N GLY A 69 -2.11 5.67 -11.12
CA GLY A 69 -2.78 5.08 -9.97
C GLY A 69 -3.20 6.18 -9.02
N ILE A 70 -4.42 6.06 -8.51
CA ILE A 70 -4.92 6.91 -7.45
C ILE A 70 -4.11 6.63 -6.18
N SER A 71 -3.67 7.64 -5.44
CA SER A 71 -3.00 7.39 -4.15
C SER A 71 -3.99 6.77 -3.14
N PRO A 72 -3.51 6.01 -2.12
CA PRO A 72 -4.41 5.43 -1.11
C PRO A 72 -5.35 6.44 -0.43
N GLY A 73 -4.86 7.66 -0.17
CA GLY A 73 -5.68 8.74 0.40
C GLY A 73 -6.79 9.19 -0.56
N GLN A 74 -6.45 9.42 -1.83
CA GLN A 74 -7.42 9.78 -2.87
C GLN A 74 -8.43 8.64 -3.13
N ALA A 75 -7.98 7.39 -3.02
CA ALA A 75 -8.85 6.22 -3.17
C ALA A 75 -9.91 6.23 -2.07
N LEU A 76 -9.49 6.43 -0.82
CA LEU A 76 -10.38 6.48 0.33
C LEU A 76 -11.35 7.65 0.27
N GLU A 77 -10.89 8.82 -0.15
CA GLU A 77 -11.76 9.98 -0.37
C GLU A 77 -12.83 9.68 -1.43
N THR A 78 -12.41 9.13 -2.58
CA THR A 78 -13.33 8.76 -3.67
C THR A 78 -14.36 7.73 -3.22
N ILE A 79 -13.94 6.67 -2.53
CA ILE A 79 -14.84 5.65 -1.99
C ILE A 79 -15.82 6.28 -0.99
N THR A 80 -15.34 7.16 -0.10
CA THR A 80 -16.20 7.82 0.90
C THR A 80 -17.23 8.73 0.24
N SER A 81 -16.84 9.47 -0.80
CA SER A 81 -17.77 10.26 -1.60
C SER A 81 -18.81 9.39 -2.31
N ALA A 82 -18.39 8.25 -2.87
CA ALA A 82 -19.29 7.31 -3.51
C ALA A 82 -20.33 6.75 -2.53
N GLU A 83 -19.90 6.30 -1.35
CA GLU A 83 -20.79 5.81 -0.29
C GLU A 83 -21.81 6.87 0.14
N SER A 84 -21.35 8.10 0.38
CA SER A 84 -22.25 9.21 0.73
C SER A 84 -23.25 9.53 -0.38
N GLU A 85 -22.83 9.47 -1.65
CA GLU A 85 -23.72 9.70 -2.78
C GLU A 85 -24.78 8.59 -2.86
N LEU A 86 -24.36 7.32 -2.79
CA LEU A 86 -25.24 6.15 -2.73
C LEU A 86 -26.29 6.24 -1.63
N GLU A 87 -25.89 6.64 -0.43
CA GLU A 87 -26.82 6.81 0.70
C GLU A 87 -27.86 7.91 0.42
N SER A 88 -27.47 8.96 -0.29
CA SER A 88 -28.33 10.13 -0.54
C SER A 88 -29.26 9.97 -1.75
N THR A 89 -28.77 9.39 -2.86
CA THR A 89 -29.48 9.34 -4.15
C THR A 89 -29.93 7.93 -4.53
N GLY A 90 -29.34 6.90 -3.93
CA GLY A 90 -29.50 5.51 -4.34
C GLY A 90 -28.77 5.13 -5.64
N ALA A 91 -28.00 6.04 -6.23
CA ALA A 91 -27.28 5.80 -7.49
C ALA A 91 -25.97 6.61 -7.57
N LEU A 92 -24.94 6.04 -8.18
CA LEU A 92 -23.68 6.75 -8.40
C LEU A 92 -23.68 7.58 -9.68
N ASN A 93 -22.98 8.72 -9.64
CA ASN A 93 -22.54 9.40 -10.85
C ASN A 93 -21.60 8.48 -11.66
N GLY A 94 -21.72 8.50 -13.00
CA GLY A 94 -20.86 7.72 -13.90
C GLY A 94 -19.36 7.95 -13.70
N ASP A 95 -18.92 9.20 -13.48
CA ASP A 95 -17.50 9.51 -13.23
C ASP A 95 -17.01 8.91 -11.90
N ILE A 96 -17.85 8.91 -10.88
CA ILE A 96 -17.52 8.31 -9.57
C ILE A 96 -17.53 6.79 -9.70
N ALA A 97 -18.48 6.20 -10.43
CA ALA A 97 -18.54 4.77 -10.69
C ALA A 97 -17.28 4.26 -11.41
N ASP A 98 -16.84 4.96 -12.45
CA ASP A 98 -15.63 4.61 -13.21
C ASP A 98 -14.38 4.64 -12.33
N LYS A 99 -14.25 5.64 -11.46
CA LYS A 99 -13.15 5.75 -10.50
C LYS A 99 -13.17 4.63 -9.46
N VAL A 100 -14.34 4.28 -8.93
CA VAL A 100 -14.48 3.16 -7.98
C VAL A 100 -14.10 1.83 -8.63
N ILE A 101 -14.46 1.61 -9.90
CA ILE A 101 -14.02 0.43 -10.66
C ILE A 101 -12.50 0.42 -10.82
N ALA A 102 -11.91 1.55 -11.21
CA ALA A 102 -10.45 1.66 -11.35
C ALA A 102 -9.74 1.33 -10.04
N ILE A 103 -10.22 1.87 -8.91
CA ILE A 103 -9.69 1.59 -7.57
C ILE A 103 -9.79 0.10 -7.23
N ALA A 104 -10.94 -0.55 -7.49
CA ALA A 104 -11.13 -1.96 -7.19
C ALA A 104 -10.16 -2.89 -7.96
N CYS A 105 -9.75 -2.47 -9.16
CA CYS A 105 -8.86 -3.20 -10.06
C CYS A 105 -7.37 -2.81 -9.91
N ASP A 106 -7.03 -1.81 -9.09
CA ASP A 106 -5.66 -1.31 -8.97
C ASP A 106 -4.84 -2.15 -7.97
N ASP A 107 -4.10 -3.14 -8.48
CA ASP A 107 -3.26 -4.02 -7.67
C ASP A 107 -2.13 -3.33 -6.90
N THR A 108 -1.87 -2.03 -7.15
CA THR A 108 -0.93 -1.24 -6.35
C THR A 108 -1.53 -0.77 -5.02
N LEU A 109 -2.86 -0.84 -4.86
CA LEU A 109 -3.57 -0.46 -3.65
C LEU A 109 -3.72 -1.63 -2.65
N ASP A 110 -3.71 -1.27 -1.37
CA ASP A 110 -3.94 -2.21 -0.28
C ASP A 110 -5.28 -2.94 -0.44
N ASP A 111 -5.27 -4.25 -0.15
CA ASP A 111 -6.44 -5.14 -0.32
C ASP A 111 -7.71 -4.63 0.41
N PRO A 112 -7.64 -4.03 1.62
CA PRO A 112 -8.82 -3.45 2.27
C PRO A 112 -9.46 -2.30 1.49
N ILE A 113 -8.65 -1.44 0.85
CA ILE A 113 -9.17 -0.32 0.04
C ILE A 113 -9.90 -0.87 -1.17
N ARG A 114 -9.27 -1.80 -1.88
CA ARG A 114 -9.89 -2.48 -3.03
C ARG A 114 -11.16 -3.24 -2.66
N ALA A 115 -11.16 -3.93 -1.52
CA ALA A 115 -12.32 -4.68 -1.04
C ALA A 115 -13.50 -3.75 -0.70
N ARG A 116 -13.22 -2.55 -0.15
CA ARG A 116 -14.24 -1.52 0.11
C ARG A 116 -14.80 -0.98 -1.20
N ALA A 117 -13.97 -0.72 -2.20
CA ALA A 117 -14.43 -0.33 -3.53
C ALA A 117 -15.31 -1.42 -4.19
N ASP A 118 -14.94 -2.70 -4.08
CA ASP A 118 -15.78 -3.81 -4.57
C ASP A 118 -17.15 -3.85 -3.87
N LEU A 119 -17.25 -3.48 -2.58
CA LEU A 119 -18.56 -3.38 -1.91
C LEU A 119 -19.42 -2.29 -2.55
N VAL A 120 -18.85 -1.11 -2.78
CA VAL A 120 -19.54 0.00 -3.45
C VAL A 120 -20.07 -0.43 -4.82
N ILE A 121 -19.26 -1.12 -5.63
CA ILE A 121 -19.67 -1.64 -6.95
C ILE A 121 -20.90 -2.57 -6.82
N ARG A 122 -20.87 -3.53 -5.89
CA ARG A 122 -21.97 -4.49 -5.72
C ARG A 122 -23.27 -3.84 -5.24
N PHE A 123 -23.19 -2.74 -4.50
CA PHE A 123 -24.38 -2.00 -4.08
C PHE A 123 -24.92 -1.10 -5.19
N ALA A 124 -24.04 -0.42 -5.93
CA ALA A 124 -24.40 0.60 -6.90
C ALA A 124 -24.73 0.07 -8.30
N MET A 125 -24.11 -1.03 -8.71
CA MET A 125 -24.07 -1.48 -10.10
C MET A 125 -24.67 -2.89 -10.26
N ARG A 126 -25.75 -3.18 -9.54
CA ARG A 126 -26.39 -4.51 -9.54
C ARG A 126 -26.68 -5.01 -10.95
N ASP A 127 -26.50 -6.31 -11.14
CA ASP A 127 -26.76 -7.02 -12.40
C ASP A 127 -25.87 -6.60 -13.58
N THR A 128 -24.83 -5.80 -13.34
CA THR A 128 -23.82 -5.44 -14.34
C THR A 128 -22.64 -6.43 -14.36
N ASP A 129 -21.81 -6.35 -15.40
CA ASP A 129 -20.58 -7.13 -15.46
C ASP A 129 -19.55 -6.69 -14.40
N ALA A 130 -19.59 -5.41 -14.00
CA ALA A 130 -18.74 -4.89 -12.93
C ALA A 130 -19.09 -5.52 -11.56
N ASP A 131 -20.39 -5.70 -11.28
CA ASP A 131 -20.89 -6.38 -10.06
C ASP A 131 -20.45 -7.85 -10.01
N LYS A 132 -20.66 -8.60 -11.11
CA LYS A 132 -20.20 -9.99 -11.21
C LYS A 132 -18.68 -10.12 -11.02
N ALA A 133 -17.91 -9.21 -11.62
CA ALA A 133 -16.46 -9.20 -11.47
C ALA A 133 -16.04 -8.88 -10.03
N ALA A 134 -16.71 -7.93 -9.37
CA ALA A 134 -16.48 -7.61 -7.96
C ALA A 134 -16.81 -8.79 -7.04
N GLU A 135 -17.90 -9.51 -7.32
CA GLU A 135 -18.27 -10.71 -6.56
C GLU A 135 -17.20 -11.80 -6.66
N LEU A 136 -16.69 -12.06 -7.87
CA LEU A 136 -15.61 -13.03 -8.10
C LEU A 136 -14.36 -12.64 -7.30
N ARG A 137 -13.90 -11.38 -7.40
CA ARG A 137 -12.75 -10.89 -6.62
C ARG A 137 -12.96 -11.06 -5.12
N GLN A 138 -14.14 -10.72 -4.60
CA GLN A 138 -14.43 -10.91 -3.17
C GLN A 138 -14.50 -12.39 -2.76
N ALA A 139 -15.01 -13.27 -3.63
CA ALA A 139 -15.02 -14.70 -3.37
C ALA A 139 -13.59 -15.28 -3.31
N GLU A 140 -12.70 -14.84 -4.20
CA GLU A 140 -11.27 -15.18 -4.16
C GLU A 140 -10.60 -14.66 -2.90
N ARG A 141 -10.85 -13.41 -2.49
CA ARG A 141 -10.35 -12.87 -1.22
C ARG A 141 -10.80 -13.70 -0.03
N ARG A 142 -12.10 -14.05 0.03
CA ARG A 142 -12.64 -14.91 1.09
C ARG A 142 -11.96 -16.28 1.13
N LYS A 143 -11.76 -16.90 -0.04
CA LYS A 143 -11.04 -18.19 -0.14
C LYS A 143 -9.60 -18.06 0.36
N ARG A 144 -8.89 -17.00 -0.03
CA ARG A 144 -7.51 -16.74 0.42
C ARG A 144 -7.43 -16.54 1.93
N VAL A 145 -8.28 -15.68 2.50
CA VAL A 145 -8.33 -15.42 3.94
C VAL A 145 -8.69 -16.69 4.72
N GLN A 146 -9.65 -17.47 4.21
CA GLN A 146 -10.03 -18.75 4.82
C GLN A 146 -8.87 -19.75 4.78
N ALA A 147 -8.20 -19.89 3.63
CA ALA A 147 -7.04 -20.77 3.50
C ALA A 147 -5.90 -20.36 4.42
N GLU A 148 -5.62 -19.06 4.55
CA GLU A 148 -4.60 -18.55 5.47
C GLU A 148 -4.96 -18.81 6.94
N MET A 149 -6.24 -18.63 7.30
CA MET A 149 -6.75 -18.97 8.62
C MET A 149 -6.62 -20.46 8.92
N ASP A 150 -7.00 -21.33 7.98
CA ASP A 150 -6.96 -22.78 8.14
C ASP A 150 -5.51 -23.28 8.23
N TRP A 151 -4.61 -22.72 7.41
CA TRP A 151 -3.17 -22.96 7.52
C TRP A 151 -2.63 -22.56 8.89
N SER A 152 -2.96 -21.35 9.38
CA SER A 152 -2.48 -20.86 10.67
C SER A 152 -2.99 -21.73 11.83
N LYS A 153 -4.24 -22.20 11.75
CA LYS A 153 -4.81 -23.16 12.70
C LYS A 153 -4.10 -24.50 12.67
N ALA A 154 -3.77 -25.02 11.49
CA ALA A 154 -3.03 -26.26 11.34
C ALA A 154 -1.64 -26.18 11.99
N VAL A 155 -0.88 -25.10 11.71
CA VAL A 155 0.44 -24.86 12.32
C VAL A 155 0.37 -24.85 13.85
N VAL A 156 -0.63 -24.16 14.42
CA VAL A 156 -0.81 -24.11 15.88
C VAL A 156 -1.26 -25.47 16.42
N ALA A 157 -2.12 -26.21 15.72
CA ALA A 157 -2.54 -27.54 16.12
C ALA A 157 -1.36 -28.52 16.19
N ASP A 158 -0.49 -28.50 15.17
CA ASP A 158 0.72 -29.33 15.13
C ASP A 158 1.68 -28.96 16.29
N ALA A 159 1.84 -27.66 16.57
CA ALA A 159 2.67 -27.19 17.68
C ALA A 159 2.10 -27.60 19.06
N ILE A 160 0.77 -27.54 19.24
CA ILE A 160 0.08 -28.02 20.44
C ILE A 160 0.29 -29.53 20.61
N GLN A 161 0.15 -30.30 19.54
CA GLN A 161 0.37 -31.74 19.56
C GLN A 161 1.83 -32.08 19.92
N ALA A 162 2.81 -31.35 19.37
CA ALA A 162 4.22 -31.55 19.68
C ALA A 162 4.57 -31.17 21.13
N ALA A 163 3.99 -30.08 21.64
CA ALA A 163 4.21 -29.62 23.02
C ALA A 163 3.57 -30.55 24.07
N GLY A 164 2.54 -31.31 23.70
CA GLY A 164 1.84 -32.23 24.59
C GLY A 164 0.98 -31.55 25.65
N TRP A 165 0.70 -30.25 25.50
CA TRP A 165 -0.10 -29.44 26.41
C TRP A 165 -1.20 -28.72 25.65
N THR A 166 -2.43 -28.78 26.16
CA THR A 166 -3.61 -28.17 25.51
C THR A 166 -3.95 -26.83 26.16
N PRO A 167 -3.62 -25.68 25.54
CA PRO A 167 -3.99 -24.37 26.05
C PRO A 167 -5.49 -24.09 25.94
N SER A 168 -5.96 -23.05 26.63
CA SER A 168 -7.35 -22.59 26.51
C SER A 168 -7.67 -22.07 25.10
N PRO A 169 -8.95 -22.09 24.66
CA PRO A 169 -9.34 -21.60 23.33
C PRO A 169 -8.93 -20.14 23.06
N GLN A 170 -8.86 -19.31 24.10
CA GLN A 170 -8.40 -17.93 23.99
C GLN A 170 -6.93 -17.86 23.62
N VAL A 171 -6.08 -18.65 24.29
CA VAL A 171 -4.65 -18.74 23.99
C VAL A 171 -4.43 -19.30 22.59
N VAL A 172 -5.16 -20.34 22.18
CA VAL A 172 -5.13 -20.86 20.80
C VAL A 172 -5.43 -19.75 19.79
N GLY A 173 -6.46 -18.93 20.04
CA GLY A 173 -6.80 -17.79 19.19
C GLY A 173 -5.66 -16.76 19.06
N HIS A 174 -4.94 -16.47 20.15
CA HIS A 174 -3.78 -15.59 20.12
C HIS A 174 -2.61 -16.20 19.33
N LEU A 175 -2.31 -17.49 19.52
CA LEU A 175 -1.26 -18.19 18.77
C LEU A 175 -1.55 -18.20 17.27
N VAL A 176 -2.80 -18.45 16.88
CA VAL A 176 -3.22 -18.39 15.46
C VAL A 176 -3.01 -16.99 14.89
N ASN A 177 -3.26 -15.94 15.68
CA ASN A 177 -2.98 -14.56 15.24
C ASN A 177 -1.48 -14.27 15.14
N LEU A 178 -0.64 -14.84 16.00
CA LEU A 178 0.83 -14.72 15.89
C LEU A 178 1.33 -15.33 14.58
N VAL A 179 0.88 -16.54 14.25
CA VAL A 179 1.21 -17.20 12.99
C VAL A 179 0.66 -16.40 11.79
N ARG A 180 -0.61 -16.00 11.83
CA ARG A 180 -1.27 -15.33 10.70
C ARG A 180 -0.73 -13.93 10.43
N LEU A 181 -0.66 -13.08 11.45
CA LEU A 181 -0.36 -11.65 11.32
C LEU A 181 1.13 -11.34 11.41
N TYR A 182 1.86 -12.07 12.25
CA TYR A 182 3.28 -11.82 12.51
C TYR A 182 4.20 -12.86 11.87
N LYS A 183 3.64 -13.85 11.16
CA LYS A 183 4.39 -14.90 10.46
C LYS A 183 5.35 -15.66 11.38
N VAL A 184 4.96 -15.82 12.65
CA VAL A 184 5.72 -16.61 13.62
C VAL A 184 5.72 -18.08 13.20
N GLU A 185 6.90 -18.69 13.18
CA GLU A 185 7.09 -20.07 12.77
C GLU A 185 6.56 -21.06 13.84
N GLY A 186 6.13 -22.24 13.40
CA GLY A 186 5.48 -23.22 14.28
C GLY A 186 6.38 -23.80 15.37
N ASP A 187 7.69 -23.87 15.12
CA ASP A 187 8.71 -24.25 16.10
C ASP A 187 8.82 -23.24 17.25
N VAL A 188 8.76 -21.94 16.94
CA VAL A 188 8.73 -20.86 17.94
C VAL A 188 7.44 -20.93 18.76
N ILE A 189 6.30 -21.23 18.12
CA ILE A 189 5.04 -21.46 18.83
C ILE A 189 5.14 -22.67 19.77
N MET A 190 5.77 -23.75 19.33
CA MET A 190 5.97 -24.96 20.14
C MET A 190 6.88 -24.70 21.35
N LEU A 191 7.98 -23.95 21.18
CA LEU A 191 8.84 -23.52 22.29
C LEU A 191 8.06 -22.67 23.30
N LEU A 192 7.29 -21.70 22.82
CA LEU A 192 6.44 -20.88 23.68
C LEU A 192 5.42 -21.73 24.46
N LEU A 193 4.84 -22.75 23.83
CA LEU A 193 3.91 -23.66 24.49
C LEU A 193 4.58 -24.48 25.60
N HIS A 194 5.82 -24.94 25.39
CA HIS A 194 6.59 -25.61 26.45
C HIS A 194 6.86 -24.70 27.65
N ASP A 195 7.28 -23.46 27.39
CA ASP A 195 7.53 -22.47 28.44
C ASP A 195 6.25 -22.15 29.22
N LEU A 196 5.13 -21.96 28.52
CA LEU A 196 3.84 -21.72 29.14
C LEU A 196 3.36 -22.92 29.96
N ALA A 197 3.52 -24.14 29.45
CA ALA A 197 3.16 -25.36 30.17
C ALA A 197 3.97 -25.51 31.47
N ALA A 198 5.26 -25.15 31.47
CA ALA A 198 6.09 -25.18 32.67
C ALA A 198 5.68 -24.16 33.74
N LEU A 199 5.04 -23.06 33.34
CA LEU A 199 4.57 -21.99 34.23
C LEU A 199 3.19 -22.23 34.84
N VAL A 200 2.44 -23.21 34.32
CA VAL A 200 1.11 -23.59 34.83
C VAL A 200 1.25 -24.93 35.58
N PRO A 201 1.53 -24.93 36.89
CA PRO A 201 1.57 -26.17 37.65
C PRO A 201 0.17 -26.78 37.74
N ASP A 202 0.04 -27.97 37.16
CA ASP A 202 -1.01 -28.98 37.37
C ASP A 202 -2.48 -28.47 37.30
N GLN A 203 -3.06 -28.48 36.10
CA GLN A 203 -4.51 -28.63 35.97
C GLN A 203 -4.82 -30.12 35.87
N ALA A 204 -4.86 -30.77 37.04
CA ALA A 204 -5.50 -32.07 37.24
C ALA A 204 -7.03 -31.97 37.15
#